data_AF-A0A524MKA2-F1
#
_entry.id   AF-A0A524MKA2-F1
#
_cell.length_a   1.000
_cell.length_b   1.000
_cell.length_c   1.000
_cell.angle_alpha   90.00
_cell.angle_beta   90.00
_cell.angle_gamma   90.00
#
_symmetry.space_group_name_H-M   'P 1'
#
loop_
_entity.id
_entity.type
_entity.pdbx_description
1 polymer ?
#
loop_
_entity_poly.entity_id
_entity_poly.type
_entity_poly.pdbx_seq_one_letter_code
_entity_poly.pdbx_strand_id
1 'polypeptide(L)'
;MAIEYRLERDGAVVLAQAQGVLTLGCFTHLQQRLRDDSGLRAIHSTLLDLRFVTDIQLTESDLAKIAQALTACQKKLGVHKLAIVARDEQSFALGNKYASIEKGVKEDVIVFFHMEVARRWLGIESPQLVDIAS
;
A
#
# COMPACT_ATOMS: atom_id res chain seq x y z
N MET A 1 -13.52 8.24 -6.71
CA MET A 1 -12.46 8.00 -5.72
C MET A 1 -11.64 6.81 -6.22
N ALA A 2 -10.32 6.92 -6.29
CA ALA A 2 -9.49 5.92 -6.98
C ALA A 2 -8.89 4.87 -6.06
N ILE A 3 -8.85 5.08 -4.72
CA ILE A 3 -8.29 4.10 -3.80
C ILE A 3 -9.34 3.75 -2.75
N GLU A 4 -9.77 2.50 -2.76
CA GLU A 4 -10.58 1.90 -1.69
C GLU A 4 -9.67 1.08 -0.77
N TYR A 5 -10.07 0.91 0.48
CA TYR A 5 -9.38 -0.01 1.38
C TYR A 5 -10.34 -0.78 2.27
N ARG A 6 -9.84 -1.88 2.80
CA ARG A 6 -10.43 -2.61 3.91
C ARG A 6 -9.37 -2.99 4.93
N LEU A 7 -9.81 -3.21 6.15
CA LEU A 7 -8.98 -3.73 7.23
C LEU A 7 -9.09 -5.24 7.31
N GLU A 8 -7.97 -5.93 7.49
CA GLU A 8 -7.91 -7.35 7.83
C GLU A 8 -7.14 -7.55 9.13
N ARG A 9 -7.33 -8.72 9.76
CA ARG A 9 -6.65 -9.12 11.00
C ARG A 9 -6.81 -8.10 12.12
N ASP A 10 -8.06 -7.74 12.40
CA ASP A 10 -8.40 -6.83 13.49
C ASP A 10 -7.68 -5.47 13.35
N GLY A 11 -7.58 -4.95 12.12
CA GLY A 11 -6.92 -3.66 11.85
C GLY A 11 -5.41 -3.69 11.76
N ALA A 12 -4.77 -4.87 11.85
CA ALA A 12 -3.32 -5.00 11.70
C ALA A 12 -2.85 -4.92 10.24
N VAL A 13 -3.76 -5.07 9.27
CA VAL A 13 -3.44 -5.05 7.85
C VAL A 13 -4.42 -4.14 7.11
N VAL A 14 -3.89 -3.19 6.36
CA VAL A 14 -4.62 -2.37 5.39
C VAL A 14 -4.48 -3.00 4.01
N LEU A 15 -5.58 -3.36 3.38
CA LEU A 15 -5.61 -3.75 1.97
C LEU A 15 -6.21 -2.61 1.17
N ALA A 16 -5.35 -1.84 0.51
CA ALA A 16 -5.72 -0.74 -0.37
C ALA A 16 -5.68 -1.20 -1.84
N GLN A 17 -6.72 -0.88 -2.60
CA GLN A 17 -6.81 -1.13 -4.02
C GLN A 17 -7.00 0.18 -4.77
N ALA A 18 -6.06 0.49 -5.65
CA ALA A 18 -6.11 1.63 -6.54
C ALA A 18 -6.70 1.22 -7.91
N GLN A 19 -7.59 2.05 -8.43
CA GLN A 19 -8.25 1.88 -9.72
C GLN A 19 -8.40 3.21 -10.46
N GLY A 20 -8.32 3.17 -11.79
CA GLY A 20 -8.45 4.38 -12.63
C GLY A 20 -7.19 5.25 -12.60
N VAL A 21 -7.37 6.58 -12.61
CA VAL A 21 -6.25 7.54 -12.62
C VAL A 21 -5.73 7.79 -11.21
N LEU A 22 -4.45 7.50 -10.98
CA LEU A 22 -3.78 7.68 -9.71
C LEU A 22 -3.18 9.09 -9.62
N THR A 23 -3.61 9.87 -8.61
CA THR A 23 -3.16 11.26 -8.38
C THR A 23 -2.75 11.46 -6.91
N LEU A 24 -2.10 12.58 -6.59
CA LEU A 24 -1.75 12.93 -5.20
C LEU A 24 -3.00 12.97 -4.31
N GLY A 25 -4.11 13.51 -4.81
CA GLY A 25 -5.36 13.61 -4.06
C GLY A 25 -5.92 12.26 -3.62
N CYS A 26 -5.65 11.19 -4.38
CA CYS A 26 -6.04 9.83 -4.01
C CYS A 26 -5.35 9.37 -2.72
N PHE A 27 -4.05 9.66 -2.58
CA PHE A 27 -3.28 9.31 -1.39
C PHE A 27 -3.64 10.20 -0.20
N THR A 28 -3.81 11.51 -0.42
CA THR A 28 -4.26 12.41 0.65
C THR A 28 -5.61 11.97 1.22
N HIS A 29 -6.54 11.57 0.34
CA HIS A 29 -7.84 11.09 0.77
C HIS A 29 -7.77 9.74 1.51
N LEU A 30 -6.96 8.78 1.02
CA LEU A 30 -6.70 7.52 1.73
C LEU A 30 -6.14 7.79 3.14
N GLN A 31 -5.15 8.67 3.26
CA GLN A 31 -4.53 9.01 4.54
C GLN A 31 -5.52 9.63 5.53
N GLN A 32 -6.43 10.49 5.06
CA GLN A 32 -7.49 11.04 5.90
C GLN A 32 -8.42 9.92 6.39
N ARG A 33 -8.89 9.05 5.49
CA ARG A 33 -9.74 7.93 5.86
C ARG A 33 -9.08 6.97 6.85
N LEU A 34 -7.79 6.67 6.68
CA LEU A 34 -7.04 5.80 7.59
C LEU A 34 -6.82 6.45 8.96
N ARG A 35 -6.60 7.76 9.01
CA ARG A 35 -6.45 8.51 10.27
C ARG A 35 -7.74 8.47 11.10
N ASP A 36 -8.88 8.56 10.42
CA ASP A 36 -10.19 8.64 11.06
C ASP A 36 -10.82 7.24 11.30
N ASP A 37 -10.18 6.16 10.84
CA ASP A 37 -10.65 4.79 11.03
C ASP A 37 -10.28 4.26 12.42
N SER A 38 -11.29 4.18 13.29
CA SER A 38 -11.14 3.64 14.66
C SER A 38 -10.77 2.16 14.72
N GLY A 39 -10.99 1.41 13.63
CA GLY A 39 -10.60 0.01 13.52
C GLY A 39 -9.13 -0.18 13.17
N LEU A 40 -8.42 0.86 12.72
CA LEU A 40 -7.03 0.76 12.33
C LEU A 40 -6.12 0.65 13.54
N ARG A 41 -5.27 -0.38 13.56
CA ARG A 41 -4.27 -0.50 14.63
C ARG A 41 -3.14 0.48 14.43
N ALA A 42 -2.62 0.90 15.58
CA ALA A 42 -1.52 1.82 15.68
C ALA A 42 -0.27 1.31 14.90
N ILE A 43 0.04 0.02 15.03
CA ILE A 43 1.03 -0.66 14.18
C ILE A 43 0.26 -1.56 13.22
N HIS A 44 0.44 -1.31 11.92
CA HIS A 44 -0.17 -2.09 10.86
C HIS A 44 0.84 -2.30 9.72
N SER A 45 0.46 -3.13 8.75
CA SER A 45 1.13 -3.22 7.45
C SER A 45 0.13 -2.88 6.35
N THR A 46 0.62 -2.43 5.21
CA THR A 46 -0.21 -2.03 4.08
C THR A 46 0.13 -2.84 2.84
N LEU A 47 -0.90 -3.34 2.15
CA LEU A 47 -0.81 -3.81 0.78
C LEU A 47 -1.50 -2.80 -0.12
N LEU A 48 -0.79 -2.25 -1.10
CA LEU A 48 -1.32 -1.35 -2.11
C LEU A 48 -1.35 -2.05 -3.47
N ASP A 49 -2.55 -2.40 -3.93
CA ASP A 49 -2.79 -3.04 -5.23
C ASP A 49 -2.98 -1.99 -6.32
N LEU A 50 -2.02 -1.89 -7.25
CA LEU A 50 -2.06 -0.95 -8.39
C LEU A 50 -2.53 -1.61 -9.69
N ARG A 51 -2.93 -2.90 -9.66
CA ARG A 51 -3.24 -3.65 -10.89
C ARG A 51 -4.41 -3.10 -11.70
N PHE A 52 -5.28 -2.31 -11.08
CA PHE A 52 -6.46 -1.70 -11.71
C PHE A 52 -6.25 -0.22 -12.07
N VAL A 53 -5.04 0.30 -11.87
CA VAL A 53 -4.67 1.66 -12.28
C VAL A 53 -4.53 1.71 -13.79
N THR A 54 -5.19 2.71 -14.40
CA THR A 54 -5.19 2.94 -15.84
C THR A 54 -4.20 4.01 -16.25
N ASP A 55 -3.90 4.96 -15.36
CA ASP A 55 -2.96 6.05 -15.60
C ASP A 55 -2.36 6.56 -14.27
N ILE A 56 -1.15 7.10 -14.32
CA ILE A 56 -0.41 7.61 -13.17
C ILE A 56 -0.05 9.07 -13.44
N GLN A 57 -0.67 9.98 -12.68
CA GLN A 57 -0.42 11.42 -12.73
C GLN A 57 0.23 11.86 -11.43
N LEU A 58 1.44 11.33 -11.20
CA LEU A 58 2.27 11.64 -10.04
C LEU A 58 3.63 12.11 -10.50
N THR A 59 4.07 13.23 -9.95
CA THR A 59 5.44 13.71 -10.09
C THR A 59 6.33 13.18 -8.96
N GLU A 60 7.64 13.33 -9.09
CA GLU A 60 8.57 12.99 -8.00
C GLU A 60 8.34 13.84 -6.75
N SER A 61 7.94 15.11 -6.93
CA SER A 61 7.53 15.98 -5.81
C SER A 61 6.30 15.42 -5.09
N ASP A 62 5.36 14.82 -5.82
CA ASP A 62 4.18 14.22 -5.22
C ASP A 62 4.53 12.95 -4.45
N LEU A 63 5.43 12.11 -4.96
CA LEU A 63 5.94 10.94 -4.23
C LEU A 63 6.61 11.36 -2.91
N ALA A 64 7.41 12.43 -2.93
CA ALA A 64 8.03 12.97 -1.72
C ALA A 64 7.00 13.49 -0.70
N LYS A 65 5.91 14.12 -1.15
CA LYS A 65 4.81 14.56 -0.28
C LYS A 65 4.06 13.37 0.34
N ILE A 66 3.81 12.32 -0.47
CA ILE A 66 3.15 11.09 0.01
C ILE A 66 4.01 10.44 1.10
N ALA A 67 5.31 10.26 0.82
CA ALA A 67 6.30 9.75 1.75
C ALA A 67 6.33 10.53 3.08
N GLN A 68 6.46 11.86 2.99
CA GLN A 68 6.48 12.73 4.15
C GLN A 68 5.19 12.62 4.99
N ALA A 69 4.03 12.54 4.33
CA ALA A 69 2.74 12.44 5.01
C ALA A 69 2.53 11.07 5.68
N LEU A 70 3.00 9.98 5.06
CA LEU A 70 3.00 8.64 5.68
C LEU A 70 3.93 8.60 6.89
N THR A 71 5.16 9.11 6.75
CA THR A 71 6.12 9.23 7.85
C THR A 71 5.57 10.06 9.01
N ALA A 72 4.91 11.19 8.74
CA ALA A 72 4.32 12.03 9.78
C ALA A 72 3.22 11.31 10.58
N CYS A 73 2.48 10.42 9.92
CA CYS A 73 1.49 9.56 10.56
C CYS A 73 2.15 8.42 11.37
N GLN A 74 3.28 7.90 10.89
CA GLN A 74 3.99 6.75 11.45
C GLN A 74 4.98 7.10 12.58
N LYS A 75 5.39 8.36 12.76
CA LYS A 75 6.40 8.79 13.77
C LYS A 75 6.14 8.39 15.23
N LYS A 76 4.96 7.86 15.57
CA LYS A 76 4.61 7.37 16.92
C LYS A 76 4.58 5.83 17.04
N LEU A 77 4.69 5.09 15.94
CA LEU A 77 4.29 3.69 15.85
C LEU A 77 5.38 2.91 15.11
N GLY A 78 5.59 1.65 15.48
CA GLY A 78 6.75 0.84 15.06
C GLY A 78 6.88 0.58 13.55
N VAL A 79 7.80 -0.33 13.20
CA VAL A 79 8.14 -0.68 11.81
C VAL A 79 6.87 -1.01 11.00
N HIS A 80 6.61 -0.22 9.97
CA HIS A 80 5.52 -0.43 9.02
C HIS A 80 6.07 -1.17 7.79
N LYS A 81 5.34 -2.18 7.30
CA LYS A 81 5.65 -2.86 6.05
C LYS A 81 4.67 -2.39 4.97
N LEU A 82 5.18 -1.97 3.83
CA LEU A 82 4.38 -1.61 2.66
C LEU A 82 4.73 -2.54 1.50
N ALA A 83 3.74 -3.32 1.06
CA ALA A 83 3.83 -4.09 -0.18
C ALA A 83 3.07 -3.36 -1.29
N ILE A 84 3.74 -3.06 -2.40
CA ILE A 84 3.10 -2.47 -3.58
C ILE A 84 2.99 -3.55 -4.65
N VAL A 85 1.78 -3.83 -5.16
CA VAL A 85 1.57 -4.77 -6.26
C VAL A 85 1.40 -3.99 -7.56
N ALA A 86 2.44 -4.01 -8.39
CA ALA A 86 2.48 -3.34 -9.68
C ALA A 86 1.70 -4.12 -10.75
N ARG A 87 1.15 -3.38 -11.71
CA ARG A 87 0.49 -3.93 -12.90
C ARG A 87 1.49 -4.24 -14.02
N ASP A 88 2.43 -3.33 -14.19
CA ASP A 88 3.29 -3.16 -15.36
C ASP A 88 4.60 -2.49 -14.96
N GLU A 89 5.50 -2.31 -15.91
CA GLU A 89 6.80 -1.67 -15.67
C GLU A 89 6.68 -0.22 -15.18
N GLN A 90 5.67 0.52 -15.64
CA GLN A 90 5.46 1.92 -15.24
C GLN A 90 5.10 2.02 -13.76
N SER A 91 4.11 1.25 -13.31
CA SER A 91 3.71 1.18 -11.89
C SER A 91 4.81 0.56 -11.02
N PHE A 92 5.61 -0.37 -11.55
CA PHE A 92 6.76 -0.93 -10.86
C PHE A 92 7.87 0.10 -10.65
N ALA A 93 8.23 0.85 -11.71
CA ALA A 93 9.21 1.92 -11.65
C ALA A 93 8.78 3.02 -10.66
N LEU A 94 7.49 3.39 -10.66
CA LEU A 94 6.94 4.33 -9.69
C LEU A 94 7.09 3.83 -8.25
N GLY A 95 6.72 2.57 -8.00
CA GLY A 95 6.87 1.95 -6.67
C GLY A 95 8.33 1.95 -6.20
N ASN A 96 9.28 1.67 -7.10
CA ASN A 96 10.70 1.70 -6.77
C ASN A 96 11.21 3.12 -6.50
N LYS A 97 10.73 4.12 -7.25
CA LYS A 97 11.03 5.53 -6.97
C LYS A 97 10.53 5.90 -5.56
N TYR A 98 9.30 5.55 -5.22
CA TYR A 98 8.77 5.76 -3.88
C TYR A 98 9.63 5.05 -2.82
N ALA A 99 9.92 3.76 -3.00
CA ALA A 99 10.77 3.00 -2.08
C ALA A 99 12.17 3.62 -1.91
N SER A 100 12.73 4.22 -2.96
CA SER A 100 14.03 4.90 -2.87
C SER A 100 13.99 6.20 -2.06
N ILE A 101 12.86 6.91 -2.06
CA ILE A 101 12.64 8.13 -1.25
C ILE A 101 12.50 7.74 0.23
N GLU A 102 11.82 6.63 0.52
CA GLU A 102 11.55 6.14 1.88
C GLU A 102 12.75 5.47 2.57
N LYS A 103 13.86 5.18 1.87
CA LYS A 103 15.06 4.53 2.46
C LYS A 103 15.69 5.26 3.67
N GLY A 104 15.19 6.43 4.05
CA GLY A 104 15.53 7.15 5.28
C GLY A 104 14.65 6.89 6.50
N VAL A 105 13.59 6.08 6.39
CA VAL A 105 12.56 5.86 7.42
C VAL A 105 12.46 4.36 7.78
N LYS A 106 11.97 4.02 8.97
CA LYS A 106 11.76 2.63 9.44
C LYS A 106 10.57 1.92 8.73
N GLU A 107 10.36 2.19 7.45
CA GLU A 107 9.34 1.56 6.62
C GLU A 107 10.02 0.60 5.63
N ASP A 108 9.70 -0.69 5.70
CA ASP A 108 10.15 -1.65 4.69
C ASP A 108 9.17 -1.59 3.52
N VAL A 109 9.60 -1.02 2.40
CA VAL A 109 8.81 -0.95 1.17
C VAL A 109 9.34 -1.96 0.15
N ILE A 110 8.49 -2.86 -0.34
CA ILE A 110 8.82 -3.78 -1.43
C ILE A 110 7.75 -3.74 -2.52
N VAL A 111 8.19 -3.72 -3.77
CA VAL A 111 7.32 -3.76 -4.96
C VAL A 111 7.32 -5.18 -5.54
N PHE A 112 6.14 -5.70 -5.84
CA PHE A 112 5.90 -7.04 -6.36
C PHE A 112 5.09 -6.98 -7.65
N PHE A 113 5.29 -7.94 -8.55
CA PHE A 113 4.35 -8.19 -9.66
C PHE A 113 3.24 -9.19 -9.29
N HIS A 114 3.47 -10.02 -8.26
CA HIS A 114 2.56 -11.09 -7.88
C HIS A 114 1.91 -10.81 -6.53
N MET A 115 0.58 -10.67 -6.54
CA MET A 115 -0.25 -10.46 -5.35
C MET A 115 0.01 -11.49 -4.25
N GLU A 116 0.12 -12.77 -4.61
CA GLU A 116 0.34 -13.84 -3.64
C GLU A 116 1.67 -13.71 -2.89
N VAL A 117 2.72 -13.29 -3.59
CA VAL A 117 4.04 -13.08 -3.00
C VAL A 117 4.01 -11.89 -2.04
N ALA A 118 3.37 -10.79 -2.45
CA ALA A 118 3.17 -9.62 -1.59
C ALA A 118 2.40 -9.98 -0.30
N ARG A 119 1.32 -10.76 -0.42
CA ARG A 119 0.53 -11.21 0.73
C ARG A 119 1.34 -12.09 1.67
N ARG A 120 2.08 -13.07 1.15
CA ARG A 120 2.96 -13.93 1.95
C ARG A 120 4.04 -13.13 2.68
N TRP A 121 4.63 -12.13 2.02
CA TRP A 121 5.65 -11.27 2.64
C TRP A 121 5.09 -10.41 3.78
N LEU A 122 3.83 -9.97 3.66
CA LEU A 122 3.07 -9.33 4.74
C LEU A 122 2.55 -10.33 5.80
N GLY A 123 2.81 -11.62 5.62
CA GLY A 123 2.32 -12.69 6.47
C GLY A 123 0.81 -12.93 6.37
N ILE A 124 0.12 -12.34 5.39
CA ILE A 124 -1.32 -12.53 5.11
C ILE A 124 -1.47 -13.90 4.45
N GLU A 125 -2.22 -14.80 5.08
CA GLU A 125 -2.46 -16.14 4.52
C GLU A 125 -3.20 -16.02 3.17
N SER A 126 -2.71 -16.72 2.16
CA SER A 126 -3.50 -16.96 0.95
C SER A 126 -4.75 -17.75 1.35
N PRO A 127 -5.95 -17.44 0.82
CA PRO A 127 -7.10 -18.30 1.02
C PRO A 127 -6.68 -19.71 0.61
N GLN A 128 -6.83 -20.65 1.54
CA GLN A 128 -6.56 -22.05 1.29
C GLN A 128 -7.41 -22.44 0.07
N LEU A 129 -6.76 -22.86 -1.02
CA LEU A 129 -7.43 -23.63 -2.05
C LEU A 129 -7.98 -24.85 -1.32
N VAL A 130 -9.28 -24.86 -1.08
CA VAL A 130 -9.97 -26.05 -0.59
C VAL A 130 -9.81 -27.06 -1.71
N ASP A 131 -8.99 -28.09 -1.48
CA ASP A 131 -8.93 -29.26 -2.35
C ASP A 131 -10.33 -29.87 -2.38
N ILE A 132 -11.08 -29.57 -3.45
CA ILE A 132 -12.25 -30.34 -3.83
C ILE A 132 -11.72 -31.48 -4.71
N ALA A 133 -11.11 -32.48 -4.07
CA ALA A 133 -10.95 -33.78 -4.70
C ALA A 133 -12.29 -34.52 -4.56
N SER A 134 -12.94 -34.68 -5.71
CA SER A 134 -14.18 -35.44 -5.94
C SER A 134 -13.93 -36.93 -5.93
#